data_AF-A0A966F943-F1
#
_entry.id   AF-A0A966F943-F1
#
_cell.length_a   1.000
_cell.length_b   1.000
_cell.length_c   1.000
_cell.angle_alpha   90.00
_cell.angle_beta   90.00
_cell.angle_gamma   90.00
#
_symmetry.space_group_name_H-M   'P 1'
#
loop_
_entity.id
_entity.type
_entity.pdbx_description
1 polymer ?
#
loop_
_entity_poly.entity_id
_entity_poly.type
_entity_poly.pdbx_seq_one_letter_code
_entity_poly.pdbx_strand_id
1 'polypeptide(L)' 'AFIGGFIVYGLMKKLVGIRLDQEEEFNGADLSIHKISATPERESGW' A
#
# COMPACT_ATOMS: atom_id res chain seq x y z
N ALA A 1 25.25 5.55 -11.16
CA ALA A 1 24.30 5.86 -10.07
C ALA A 1 22.97 5.09 -10.19
N PHE A 2 22.31 5.05 -11.36
CA PHE A 2 20.98 4.43 -11.49
C PHE A 2 20.91 2.90 -11.36
N ILE A 3 21.96 2.18 -11.77
CA ILE A 3 21.97 0.70 -11.79
C ILE A 3 21.86 0.13 -10.36
N GLY A 4 22.59 0.69 -9.40
CA GLY A 4 22.53 0.24 -8.01
C GLY A 4 21.13 0.42 -7.39
N GLY A 5 20.52 1.58 -7.62
CA GLY A 5 19.15 1.86 -7.18
C GLY A 5 18.13 0.91 -7.80
N PHE A 6 18.27 0.61 -9.10
CA PHE A 6 17.41 -0.36 -9.78
C PHE A 6 17.52 -1.77 -9.20
N ILE A 7 18.74 -2.23 -8.90
CA ILE A 7 18.97 -3.56 -8.28
C ILE A 7 18.33 -3.62 -6.90
N VAL A 8 18.56 -2.61 -6.05
CA VAL A 8 17.99 -2.57 -4.69
C VAL A 8 16.46 -2.53 -4.73
N TYR A 9 15.88 -1.66 -5.56
CA TYR A 9 14.44 -1.57 -5.73
C TYR A 9 13.85 -2.89 -6.26
N GLY A 10 14.48 -3.49 -7.26
CA GLY A 10 14.02 -4.74 -7.86
C GLY A 10 14.02 -5.91 -6.87
N LEU A 11 15.06 -6.03 -6.03
CA LEU A 11 15.13 -7.03 -4.97
C LEU A 11 14.04 -6.80 -3.92
N MET A 12 13.89 -5.55 -3.46
CA MET A 12 12.89 -5.21 -2.46
C MET A 12 11.46 -5.49 -2.96
N LYS A 13 11.18 -5.14 -4.23
CA LYS A 13 9.89 -5.43 -4.87
C LYS A 13 9.58 -6.92 -4.95
N LYS A 14 10.57 -7.77 -5.27
CA LYS A 14 10.36 -9.22 -5.40
C LYS A 14 10.25 -9.96 -4.06
N LEU A 15 11.02 -9.54 -3.05
CA LEU A 15 11.10 -10.25 -1.78
C LEU A 15 10.07 -9.76 -0.75
N VAL A 16 9.84 -8.45 -0.70
CA VAL A 16 9.00 -7.82 0.32
C VAL A 16 7.64 -7.39 -0.23
N GLY A 17 7.51 -7.14 -1.53
CA GLY A 17 6.26 -6.66 -2.11
C GLY A 17 5.90 -5.25 -1.63
N ILE A 18 6.81 -4.29 -1.83
CA ILE A 18 6.68 -2.92 -1.29
C ILE A 18 5.61 -2.03 -1.94
N ARG A 19 4.82 -2.56 -2.87
CA ARG A 19 3.74 -1.82 -3.54
C ARG A 19 2.47 -2.65 -3.50
N LEU A 20 1.39 -2.00 -3.11
CA LEU A 20 0.04 -2.56 -3.13
C LEU A 20 -0.38 -2.93 -4.56
N ASP A 21 -1.32 -3.86 -4.66
CA ASP A 21 -2.01 -4.06 -5.92
C ASP A 21 -2.87 -2.83 -6.29
N GLN A 22 -3.40 -2.81 -7.50
CA GLN A 22 -4.12 -1.64 -8.01
C GLN A 22 -5.45 -1.39 -7.28
N GLU A 23 -6.12 -2.44 -6.80
CA GLU A 23 -7.37 -2.34 -6.07
C GLU A 23 -7.12 -1.91 -4.63
N GLU A 24 -6.09 -2.46 -3.99
CA GLU A 24 -5.62 -2.08 -2.67
C GLU A 24 -5.11 -0.63 -2.63
N GLU A 25 -4.40 -0.19 -3.66
CA GLU A 25 -3.97 1.19 -3.82
C GLU A 25 -5.18 2.13 -4.00
N PHE A 26 -6.21 1.69 -4.73
CA PHE A 26 -7.47 2.43 -4.90
C PHE A 26 -8.28 2.55 -3.59
N ASN A 27 -8.40 1.44 -2.85
CA ASN A 27 -9.12 1.39 -1.57
C ASN A 27 -8.39 2.15 -0.44
N GLY A 28 -7.09 2.41 -0.61
CA GLY A 28 -6.25 3.14 0.32
C GLY A 28 -5.54 2.24 1.33
N ALA A 29 -4.31 2.61 1.72
CA ALA A 29 -3.46 1.78 2.57
C ALA A 29 -4.04 1.52 3.98
N ASP A 30 -4.77 2.48 4.54
CA ASP A 30 -5.40 2.36 5.86
C ASP A 30 -6.46 1.25 5.85
N LEU A 31 -7.24 1.15 4.78
CA LEU A 31 -8.23 0.09 4.63
C LEU A 31 -7.59 -1.22 4.13
N SER A 32 -6.67 -1.15 3.18
CA SER A 32 -6.08 -2.33 2.53
C SER A 32 -5.13 -3.10 3.46
N ILE A 33 -4.31 -2.39 4.25
CA ILE A 33 -3.34 -2.99 5.18
C ILE A 33 -3.90 -3.02 6.61
N HIS A 34 -4.34 -1.87 7.12
CA HIS A 34 -4.66 -1.71 8.54
C HIS A 34 -6.13 -1.99 8.88
N LYS A 35 -7.01 -2.15 7.87
CA LYS A 35 -8.45 -2.39 8.01
C LYS A 35 -9.17 -1.31 8.84
N ILE A 36 -8.70 -0.07 8.75
CA ILE A 36 -9.29 1.09 9.43
C ILE A 36 -9.88 2.01 8.37
N SER A 37 -11.14 2.40 8.55
CA SER A 37 -11.79 3.40 7.71
C SER A 37 -11.30 4.79 8.08
N ALA A 38 -10.95 5.59 7.07
CA ALA A 38 -10.59 6.99 7.26
C ALA A 38 -11.81 7.87 7.58
N THR A 39 -13.03 7.35 7.44
CA THR A 39 -14.29 8.09 7.71
C THR A 39 -15.20 7.32 8.65
N PRO A 40 -14.81 7.15 9.92
CA PRO A 40 -15.57 6.36 10.90
C PRO A 40 -16.95 6.94 11.19
N GLU A 41 -17.14 8.26 11.08
CA GLU A 41 -18.43 8.91 11.31
C GLU A 41 -19.49 8.40 10.32
N ARG A 42 -19.11 8.20 9.05
CA ARG A 42 -20.01 7.66 8.01
C ARG A 42 -20.41 6.21 8.25
N GLU A 43 -19.57 5.43 8.93
CA GLU A 43 -19.86 4.04 9.28
C GLU A 43 -20.70 3.92 10.54
N SER A 44 -20.54 4.88 11.47
CA SER A 44 -21.24 4.87 12.74
C SER A 44 -22.75 5.14 12.62
N GLY A 45 -23.22 5.76 11.53
CA GLY A 45 -24.64 5.86 11.20
C GLY A 45 -25.50 6.71 12.15
N TRP A 46 -24.89 7.58 12.96
CA TRP A 46 -25.57 8.51 13.87
C TRP A 46 -25.63 9.93 13.29
#